data_AF-A0A5E5Q707-F1
#
_entry.id   AF-A0A5E5Q707-F1
#
_cell.length_a   1.000
_cell.length_b   1.000
_cell.length_c   1.000
_cell.angle_alpha   90.00
_cell.angle_beta   90.00
_cell.angle_gamma   90.00
#
_symmetry.space_group_name_H-M   'P 1'
#
loop_
_entity.id
_entity.type
_entity.pdbx_description
1 polymer ?
#
loop_
_entity_poly.entity_id
_entity_poly.type
_entity_poly.pdbx_seq_one_letter_code
_entity_poly.pdbx_strand_id
1 'polypeptide(L)' 'MLEIDISKIKDKDENTSKKCGQMFPNLFKNYEWKACKNYEWKDDNGYENMGDWIRKAAEDAGR' A
#
# COMPACT_ATOMS: atom_id res chain seq x y z
N MET A 1 -3.05 1.92 8.81
CA MET A 1 -2.42 2.75 7.75
C MET A 1 -2.19 1.85 6.54
N LEU A 2 -2.45 2.37 5.33
CA LEU A 2 -2.43 1.62 4.08
C LEU A 2 -1.50 2.32 3.09
N GLU A 3 -0.55 1.58 2.52
CA GLU A 3 0.35 2.03 1.46
C GLU A 3 0.18 1.11 0.25
N ILE A 4 0.06 1.70 -0.94
CA ILE A 4 -0.13 0.97 -2.20
C ILE A 4 0.93 1.46 -3.18
N ASP A 5 1.82 0.55 -3.59
CA ASP A 5 2.80 0.81 -4.65
C ASP A 5 2.13 0.73 -6.03
N ILE A 6 2.23 1.82 -6.79
CA ILE A 6 1.70 1.94 -8.15
C ILE A 6 2.81 2.03 -9.20
N SER A 7 4.09 1.82 -8.83
CA SER A 7 5.21 2.06 -9.74
C SER A 7 5.18 1.22 -11.01
N LYS A 8 4.52 0.05 -10.95
CA LYS A 8 4.37 -0.90 -12.06
C LYS A 8 3.17 -0.59 -12.98
N ILE A 9 2.38 0.44 -12.69
CA ILE A 9 1.33 0.93 -13.59
C ILE A 9 1.99 1.78 -14.68
N LYS A 10 1.60 1.57 -15.94
CA LYS A 10 2.07 2.39 -17.06
C LYS A 10 1.55 3.82 -16.93
N ASP A 11 2.44 4.78 -17.13
CA ASP A 11 2.05 6.18 -17.30
C ASP A 11 1.47 6.45 -18.70
N LYS A 12 1.18 7.72 -18.99
CA LYS A 12 0.63 8.17 -20.28
C LYS A 12 1.56 7.91 -21.48
N ASP A 13 2.85 7.70 -21.22
CA ASP A 13 3.90 7.47 -22.22
C ASP A 13 4.32 5.98 -22.24
N GLU A 14 3.48 5.10 -21.67
CA GLU A 14 3.66 3.65 -21.53
C GLU A 14 4.84 3.19 -20.66
N ASN A 15 5.43 4.08 -19.87
CA ASN A 15 6.57 3.75 -19.00
C ASN A 15 6.12 3.34 -17.59
N THR A 16 6.95 2.53 -16.92
CA THR A 16 6.83 2.22 -15.50
C THR A 16 7.99 2.83 -14.73
N SER A 17 7.84 2.97 -13.41
CA SER A 17 8.88 3.47 -12.52
C SER A 17 9.37 2.40 -11.55
N LYS A 18 10.56 2.63 -10.98
CA LYS A 18 11.03 1.81 -9.85
C LYS A 18 10.24 2.18 -8.61
N LYS A 19 9.82 1.16 -7.86
CA LYS A 19 9.24 1.32 -6.53
C LYS A 19 10.14 2.22 -5.69
N CYS A 20 9.56 3.30 -5.15
CA CYS A 20 10.26 4.07 -4.13
C CYS A 20 10.39 3.20 -2.86
N GLY A 21 11.38 3.47 -2.01
CA GLY A 21 11.42 2.80 -0.70
C GLY A 21 10.10 2.98 0.05
N GLN A 22 9.81 2.14 1.04
CA GLN A 22 8.61 2.30 1.87
C GLN A 22 8.50 3.74 2.36
N MET A 23 7.37 4.40 2.10
CA MET A 23 7.17 5.78 2.51
C MET A 23 7.02 5.88 4.02
N PHE A 24 6.44 4.83 4.62
CA PHE A 24 6.35 4.66 6.07
C PHE A 24 7.09 3.40 6.51
N PRO A 25 8.43 3.38 6.46
CA PRO A 25 9.20 2.22 6.87
C PRO A 25 9.08 2.08 8.39
N ASN A 26 8.26 1.11 8.85
CA ASN A 26 8.03 0.77 10.26
C ASN A 26 8.32 1.94 11.21
N LEU A 27 7.50 2.99 11.10
CA LEU A 27 7.54 4.08 12.06
C LEU A 27 7.33 3.43 13.44
N PHE A 28 8.38 3.50 14.25
CA PHE A 28 8.48 3.09 15.64
C PHE A 28 8.75 1.60 15.92
N LYS A 29 10.03 1.26 16.12
CA LYS A 29 10.44 0.06 16.88
C LYS A 29 9.92 0.03 18.33
N ASN A 30 9.43 1.17 18.85
CA ASN A 30 9.16 1.38 20.27
C ASN A 30 7.73 1.88 20.57
N TYR A 31 6.89 2.09 19.55
CA TYR A 31 5.46 2.37 19.74
C TYR A 31 4.71 1.21 19.10
N GLU A 32 3.75 0.64 19.81
CA GLU A 32 2.83 -0.39 19.33
C GLU A 32 1.85 0.17 18.27
N TRP A 33 2.37 0.92 17.29
CA TRP A 33 1.56 1.47 16.22
C TRP A 33 1.53 0.47 15.07
N LYS A 34 0.32 -0.07 14.84
CA LYS A 34 -0.02 -1.06 13.80
C LYS A 34 0.84 -0.90 12.54
N ALA A 35 1.57 -1.97 12.21
CA ALA A 35 2.31 -2.10 10.97
C ALA A 35 1.52 -1.54 9.78
N CYS A 36 2.13 -0.62 9.03
CA CYS A 36 1.54 -0.17 7.77
C CYS A 36 1.43 -1.37 6.82
N LYS A 37 0.22 -1.64 6.33
CA LYS A 37 0.04 -2.70 5.32
C LYS A 37 0.46 -2.13 3.97
N ASN A 38 1.43 -2.80 3.34
CA ASN A 38 1.96 -2.44 2.05
C ASN A 38 1.43 -3.43 1.01
N TYR A 39 0.82 -2.93 -0.05
CA TYR A 39 0.39 -3.72 -1.21
C TYR A 39 1.07 -3.22 -2.48
N GLU A 40 1.31 -4.10 -3.43
CA GLU A 40 1.74 -3.76 -4.79
C GLU A 40 0.55 -3.85 -5.72
N TRP A 41 0.09 -2.72 -6.26
CA TRP A 41 -1.15 -2.65 -7.04
C TRP A 41 -1.21 -3.69 -8.16
N LYS A 42 -0.11 -3.85 -8.90
CA LYS A 42 -0.06 -4.78 -10.04
C LYS A 42 0.06 -6.24 -9.60
N ASP A 43 0.89 -6.52 -8.61
CA ASP A 43 1.25 -7.90 -8.24
C ASP A 43 0.22 -8.51 -7.28
N ASP A 44 -0.44 -7.69 -6.46
CA ASP A 44 -1.47 -8.10 -5.52
C ASP A 44 -2.90 -7.96 -6.08
N ASN A 45 -3.05 -7.80 -7.40
CA ASN A 45 -4.34 -7.70 -8.09
C ASN A 45 -5.23 -6.58 -7.52
N GLY A 46 -4.68 -5.36 -7.47
CA GLY A 46 -5.30 -4.22 -6.79
C GLY A 46 -6.66 -3.80 -7.34
N TYR A 47 -6.93 -4.04 -8.63
CA TYR A 47 -8.25 -3.73 -9.21
C TYR A 47 -9.38 -4.49 -8.49
N GLU A 48 -9.17 -5.77 -8.18
CA GLU A 48 -10.16 -6.61 -7.50
C GLU A 48 -10.09 -6.42 -5.98
N ASN A 49 -8.90 -6.19 -5.43
CA ASN A 49 -8.67 -6.25 -3.98
C ASN A 49 -8.69 -4.89 -3.26
N MET A 50 -8.73 -3.75 -3.97
CA MET A 50 -8.64 -2.42 -3.35
C MET A 50 -9.73 -2.19 -2.30
N GLY A 51 -10.97 -2.61 -2.56
CA GLY A 51 -12.07 -2.48 -1.60
C GLY A 51 -11.80 -3.21 -0.29
N ASP A 52 -11.21 -4.41 -0.39
CA ASP A 52 -10.85 -5.22 0.76
C ASP A 52 -9.69 -4.63 1.56
N TRP A 53 -8.70 -4.03 0.89
CA TRP A 53 -7.59 -3.36 1.55
C TRP A 53 -8.06 -2.15 2.36
N ILE A 54 -8.96 -1.35 1.78
CA ILE A 54 -9.56 -0.20 2.46
C ILE A 54 -10.41 -0.65 3.64
N ARG A 55 -11.25 -1.68 3.45
CA ARG A 55 -12.08 -2.25 4.52
C ARG A 55 -11.24 -2.75 5.70
N LYS A 56 -10.21 -3.56 5.44
CA LYS A 56 -9.30 -4.05 6.48
C LYS A 56 -8.58 -2.91 7.20
N ALA A 57 -8.16 -1.89 6.46
CA ALA A 57 -7.52 -0.71 7.05
C ALA A 57 -8.48 0.10 7.95
N ALA A 58 -9.78 0.14 7.62
CA ALA A 58 -10.81 0.77 8.43
C ALA A 58 -11.10 -0.04 9.72
N GLU A 59 -11.29 -1.36 9.59
CA GLU A 59 -11.43 -2.28 10.73
C GLU A 59 -10.23 -2.17 11.67
N ASP A 60 -9.02 -2.08 11.11
CA ASP A 60 -7.80 -1.87 11.89
C ASP A 60 -7.75 -0.51 12.60
N ALA A 61 -8.45 0.49 12.09
CA ALA A 61 -8.58 1.80 12.75
C ALA A 61 -9.76 1.85 13.74
N GLY A 62 -10.50 0.74 13.91
CA GLY A 62 -11.70 0.68 14.73
C GLY A 62 -12.89 1.44 14.14
N ARG A 63 -12.97 1.52 12.80
CA ARG A 63 -14.05 2.17 12.06
C ARG A 63 -14.92 1.18 11.31
#